data_AF-A0A1C5Y182-F1
#
_entry.id   AF-A0A1C5Y182-F1
#
_cell.length_a   1.000
_cell.length_b   1.000
_cell.length_c   1.000
_cell.angle_alpha   90.00
_cell.angle_beta   90.00
_cell.angle_gamma   90.00
#
_symmetry.space_group_name_H-M   'P 1'
#
loop_
_entity.id
_entity.type
_entity.pdbx_description
1 polymer ?
#
loop_
_entity_poly.entity_id
_entity_poly.type
_entity_poly.pdbx_seq_one_letter_code
_entity_poly.pdbx_strand_id
1 'polypeptide(L)'
;MAAFKNKDNGTWYVQFRYTDWKSERQQNLKRGFVTKREALEWEREFLMEKQADVNMTFESFVALYERDIKPKLKLNTWLTKESIIKKKILPYFAKRKLSEITAKDIMRWQNEIREMRDCHANLCPKPTLRPFTISSAPFSIMLHGFTA
;
A
#
# COMPACT_ATOMS: atom_id res chain seq x y z
N MET A 1 4.55 21.66 17.03
CA MET A 1 3.31 20.94 17.39
C MET A 1 2.62 21.64 18.56
N ALA A 2 1.28 21.63 18.58
CA ALA A 2 0.47 22.29 19.61
C ALA A 2 -0.25 21.23 20.46
N ALA A 3 0.29 20.94 21.64
CA ALA A 3 -0.48 20.32 22.70
C ALA A 3 -1.35 21.41 23.35
N PHE A 4 -2.64 21.15 23.46
CA PHE A 4 -3.62 22.13 23.92
C PHE A 4 -4.04 21.80 25.35
N LYS A 5 -4.20 22.83 26.18
CA LYS A 5 -4.70 22.68 27.55
C LYS A 5 -6.20 22.93 27.57
N ASN A 6 -6.94 22.04 28.21
CA ASN A 6 -8.36 22.21 28.44
C ASN A 6 -8.57 23.17 29.61
N LYS A 7 -9.41 24.20 29.42
CA LYS A 7 -9.59 25.27 30.42
C LYS A 7 -10.39 24.81 31.64
N ASP A 8 -11.27 23.83 31.46
CA ASP A 8 -12.22 23.41 32.49
C ASP A 8 -11.62 22.39 33.48
N ASN A 9 -10.83 21.43 32.96
CA ASN A 9 -10.31 20.31 33.76
C ASN A 9 -8.78 20.34 33.95
N GLY A 10 -8.09 21.33 33.39
CA GLY A 10 -6.63 21.46 33.44
C GLY A 10 -5.85 20.38 32.68
N THR A 11 -6.52 19.40 32.08
CA THR A 11 -5.95 18.29 31.32
C THR A 11 -5.46 18.72 29.94
N TRP A 12 -4.47 18.00 29.41
CA TRP A 12 -3.89 18.24 28.10
C TRP A 12 -4.49 17.29 27.06
N TYR A 13 -4.57 17.75 25.82
CA TYR A 13 -4.97 16.95 24.66
C TYR A 13 -4.09 17.27 23.46
N VAL A 14 -3.94 16.28 22.59
CA VAL A 14 -3.24 16.42 21.30
C VAL A 14 -4.22 16.18 20.18
N GLN A 15 -4.21 17.10 19.21
CA GLN A 15 -4.91 16.95 17.96
C GLN A 15 -3.90 17.12 16.83
N PHE A 16 -3.76 16.10 15.99
CA PHE A 16 -2.95 16.19 14.78
C PHE A 16 -3.61 15.49 13.62
N ARG A 17 -3.22 15.92 12.42
CA ARG A 17 -3.62 15.31 11.16
C ARG A 17 -2.44 14.51 10.63
N TYR A 18 -2.68 13.28 10.22
CA TYR A 18 -1.69 12.47 9.53
C TYR A 18 -2.30 11.88 8.26
N THR A 19 -1.44 11.57 7.30
CA THR A 19 -1.86 10.91 6.07
C THR A 19 -1.58 9.43 6.27
N ASP A 20 -2.62 8.62 6.17
CA ASP A 20 -2.47 7.17 6.28
C ASP A 20 -1.82 6.59 5.01
N TRP A 21 -1.38 5.34 5.05
CA TRP A 21 -0.79 4.66 3.89
C TRP A 21 -1.72 4.60 2.65
N LYS A 22 -3.04 4.75 2.86
CA LYS A 22 -4.05 4.88 1.79
C LYS A 22 -4.19 6.29 1.20
N SER A 23 -3.31 7.23 1.59
CA SER A 23 -3.39 8.65 1.23
C SER A 23 -4.64 9.39 1.75
N GLU A 24 -5.38 8.80 2.69
CA GLU A 24 -6.51 9.44 3.34
C GLU A 24 -6.03 10.32 4.51
N ARG A 25 -6.60 11.52 4.64
CA ARG A 25 -6.30 12.43 5.75
C ARG A 25 -7.09 12.00 6.97
N GLN A 26 -6.40 11.46 7.95
CA GLN A 26 -6.99 11.06 9.23
C GLN A 26 -6.66 12.10 10.30
N GLN A 27 -7.64 12.34 11.18
CA GLN A 27 -7.48 13.22 12.32
C GLN A 27 -7.45 12.38 13.59
N ASN A 28 -6.34 12.46 14.33
CA ASN A 28 -6.23 11.82 15.63
C ASN A 28 -6.44 12.87 16.73
N LEU A 29 -7.28 12.53 17.70
CA LEU A 29 -7.54 13.33 18.89
C LEU A 29 -7.48 12.43 20.11
N LYS A 30 -6.46 12.63 20.94
CA LYS A 30 -6.34 11.96 22.24
C LYS A 30 -6.40 12.99 23.35
N ARG A 31 -7.26 12.75 24.33
CA ARG A 31 -7.54 13.63 25.47
C ARG A 31 -7.19 12.91 26.77
N GLY A 32 -6.91 13.67 27.83
CA GLY A 32 -6.76 13.14 29.19
C GLY A 32 -5.32 13.04 29.69
N PHE A 33 -4.36 13.70 29.04
CA PHE A 33 -2.99 13.74 29.54
C PHE A 33 -2.88 14.68 30.74
N VAL A 34 -2.06 14.30 31.73
CA VAL A 34 -1.85 15.13 32.93
C VAL A 34 -0.86 16.25 32.62
N THR A 35 0.14 15.97 31.79
CA THR A 35 1.19 16.92 31.44
C THR A 35 1.29 17.15 29.94
N LYS A 36 1.80 18.33 29.56
CA LYS A 36 2.11 18.66 28.16
C LYS A 36 3.15 17.71 27.55
N ARG A 37 4.12 17.27 28.37
CA ARG A 37 5.23 16.42 27.93
C ARG A 37 4.74 15.03 27.53
N GLU A 38 3.93 14.41 28.38
CA GLU A 38 3.32 13.10 28.13
C GLU A 38 2.47 13.11 26.85
N ALA A 39 1.72 14.19 26.63
CA ALA A 39 0.93 14.39 25.43
C ALA A 39 1.82 14.41 24.16
N LEU A 40 2.98 15.08 24.21
CA LEU A 40 3.94 15.15 23.10
C LEU A 40 4.72 13.84 22.89
N GLU A 41 5.05 13.13 23.96
CA GLU A 41 5.71 11.82 23.89
C GLU A 41 4.78 10.80 23.21
N TRP A 42 3.50 10.78 23.58
CA TRP A 42 2.50 9.94 22.91
C TRP A 42 2.34 10.26 21.42
N GLU A 43 2.33 11.54 21.03
CA GLU A 43 2.29 11.93 19.61
C GLU A 43 3.50 11.38 18.85
N ARG A 44 4.69 11.49 19.44
CA ARG A 44 5.93 11.00 18.84
C ARG A 44 5.92 9.48 18.71
N GLU A 45 5.51 8.76 19.74
CA GLU A 45 5.39 7.30 19.73
C GLU A 45 4.38 6.84 18.67
N PHE A 46 3.23 7.49 18.57
CA PHE A 46 2.23 7.18 17.56
C PHE A 46 2.76 7.36 16.13
N LEU A 47 3.46 8.47 15.86
CA LEU A 47 4.08 8.72 14.56
C LEU A 47 5.20 7.72 14.26
N MET A 48 5.99 7.35 15.26
CA MET A 48 7.04 6.33 15.11
C MET A 48 6.47 4.95 14.83
N GLU A 49 5.42 4.52 15.53
CA GLU A 49 4.74 3.24 15.28
C GLU A 49 4.20 3.18 13.84
N LYS A 50 3.50 4.24 13.41
CA LYS A 50 3.01 4.34 12.02
C LYS A 50 4.13 4.41 11.00
N GLN A 51 5.24 5.07 11.29
CA GLN A 51 6.40 5.05 10.41
C GLN A 51 7.09 3.69 10.41
N ALA A 52 7.18 2.99 11.54
CA ALA A 52 7.84 1.70 11.66
C ALA A 52 7.13 0.63 10.83
N ASP A 53 5.80 0.61 10.84
CA ASP A 53 4.99 -0.28 9.98
C ASP A 53 5.28 -0.04 8.49
N VAL A 54 5.43 1.22 8.06
CA VAL A 54 5.66 1.57 6.64
C VAL A 54 7.15 1.47 6.27
N ASN A 55 8.06 1.55 7.24
CA ASN A 55 9.51 1.49 7.04
C ASN A 55 10.06 0.06 6.91
N MET A 56 9.23 -0.98 7.00
CA MET A 56 9.69 -2.34 6.75
C MET A 56 10.11 -2.53 5.27
N THR A 57 11.05 -3.44 5.04
CA THR A 57 11.46 -3.80 3.67
C THR A 57 10.36 -4.57 2.96
N PHE A 58 10.30 -4.45 1.64
CA PHE A 58 9.34 -5.19 0.84
C PHE A 58 9.48 -6.72 1.00
N GLU A 59 10.71 -7.22 1.20
CA GLU A 59 10.96 -8.64 1.46
C GLU A 59 10.30 -9.12 2.75
N SER A 60 10.47 -8.38 3.86
CA SER A 60 9.80 -8.70 5.13
C SER A 60 8.28 -8.66 4.99
N PHE A 61 7.75 -7.70 4.23
CA PHE A 61 6.32 -7.61 3.94
C PHE A 61 5.79 -8.81 3.15
N VAL A 62 6.52 -9.27 2.13
CA VAL A 62 6.13 -10.47 1.36
C VAL A 62 6.03 -11.71 2.26
N ALA A 63 6.91 -11.85 3.24
CA ALA A 63 6.86 -12.96 4.19
C ALA A 63 5.61 -12.90 5.09
N LEU A 64 5.20 -11.70 5.53
CA LEU A 64 3.95 -11.50 6.28
C LEU A 64 2.73 -11.80 5.39
N TYR A 65 2.73 -11.26 4.16
CA TYR A 65 1.68 -11.51 3.18
C TYR A 65 1.50 -13.01 2.90
N GLU A 66 2.60 -13.77 2.75
CA GLU A 66 2.53 -15.22 2.58
C GLU A 66 1.83 -15.91 3.76
N ARG A 67 2.17 -15.57 5.00
CA ARG A 67 1.56 -16.20 6.19
C ARG A 67 0.05 -15.97 6.27
N ASP A 68 -0.40 -14.77 5.95
CA ASP A 68 -1.81 -14.39 6.12
C ASP A 68 -2.71 -14.85 4.97
N ILE A 69 -2.15 -14.95 3.76
CA ILE A 69 -2.90 -15.16 2.52
C ILE A 69 -2.87 -16.62 2.07
N LYS A 70 -1.74 -17.32 2.25
CA LYS A 70 -1.60 -18.73 1.89
C LYS A 70 -2.70 -19.64 2.47
N PRO A 71 -3.12 -19.53 3.75
CA PRO A 71 -4.19 -20.39 4.28
C PRO A 71 -5.58 -20.09 3.70
N LYS A 72 -5.78 -18.91 3.11
CA LYS A 72 -7.08 -18.48 2.57
C LYS A 72 -7.26 -18.86 1.09
N LEU A 73 -6.22 -19.31 0.42
CA LEU A 73 -6.22 -19.58 -1.02
C LEU A 73 -5.98 -21.05 -1.35
N LYS A 74 -6.58 -21.49 -2.45
CA LYS A 74 -6.26 -22.77 -3.07
C LYS A 74 -4.80 -22.77 -3.53
N LEU A 75 -4.11 -23.89 -3.30
CA LEU A 75 -2.67 -24.04 -3.57
C LEU A 75 -2.27 -23.64 -5.00
N ASN A 76 -3.02 -24.07 -6.02
CA ASN A 76 -2.71 -23.74 -7.42
C ASN A 76 -2.69 -22.22 -7.70
N THR A 77 -3.63 -21.49 -7.07
CA THR A 77 -3.70 -20.03 -7.18
C THR A 77 -2.52 -19.38 -6.45
N TRP A 78 -2.14 -19.93 -5.30
CA TRP A 78 -0.98 -19.47 -4.54
C TRP A 78 0.33 -19.65 -5.31
N LEU A 79 0.60 -20.85 -5.87
CA LEU A 79 1.82 -21.14 -6.62
C LEU A 79 2.03 -20.16 -7.79
N THR A 80 0.96 -19.80 -8.49
CA THR A 80 1.01 -18.81 -9.57
C THR A 80 1.40 -17.43 -9.03
N LYS A 81 0.79 -16.98 -7.92
CA LYS A 81 1.11 -15.71 -7.27
C LYS A 81 2.54 -15.69 -6.75
N GLU A 82 2.97 -16.75 -6.06
CA GLU A 82 4.31 -16.92 -5.53
C GLU A 82 5.37 -16.83 -6.64
N SER A 83 5.16 -17.53 -7.76
CA SER A 83 6.00 -17.43 -8.95
C SER A 83 6.15 -15.99 -9.44
N ILE A 84 5.04 -15.24 -9.53
CA ILE A 84 5.06 -13.84 -9.96
C ILE A 84 5.82 -12.98 -8.95
N ILE A 85 5.55 -13.14 -7.66
CA ILE A 85 6.19 -12.36 -6.59
C ILE A 85 7.70 -12.61 -6.62
N LYS A 86 8.14 -13.88 -6.61
CA LYS A 86 9.55 -14.26 -6.57
C LYS A 86 10.31 -13.89 -7.84
N LYS A 87 9.72 -14.12 -9.02
CA LYS A 87 10.42 -13.91 -10.30
C LYS A 87 10.35 -12.48 -10.80
N LYS A 88 9.27 -11.75 -10.52
CA LYS A 88 9.00 -10.45 -11.15
C LYS A 88 9.06 -9.28 -10.18
N ILE A 89 8.67 -9.47 -8.92
CA ILE A 89 8.53 -8.36 -7.96
C ILE A 89 9.75 -8.25 -7.05
N LEU A 90 10.20 -9.35 -6.45
CA LEU A 90 11.34 -9.37 -5.53
C LEU A 90 12.64 -8.83 -6.13
N PRO A 91 13.04 -9.14 -7.38
CA PRO A 91 14.31 -8.66 -7.93
C PRO A 91 14.45 -7.13 -7.93
N TYR A 92 13.34 -6.41 -8.02
CA TYR A 92 13.32 -4.95 -8.12
C TYR A 92 13.03 -4.24 -6.79
N PHE A 93 12.18 -4.83 -5.95
CA PHE A 93 11.68 -4.17 -4.75
C PHE A 93 12.21 -4.74 -3.43
N ALA A 94 12.83 -5.93 -3.40
CA ALA A 94 13.15 -6.64 -2.16
C ALA A 94 13.84 -5.78 -1.08
N LYS A 95 14.89 -5.04 -1.46
CA LYS A 95 15.68 -4.21 -0.54
C LYS A 95 15.10 -2.82 -0.31
N ARG A 96 14.08 -2.41 -1.06
CA ARG A 96 13.45 -1.10 -0.88
C ARG A 96 12.48 -1.13 0.29
N LYS A 97 12.35 -0.01 0.99
CA LYS A 97 11.31 0.16 2.00
C LYS A 97 9.97 0.40 1.33
N LEU A 98 8.88 -0.07 1.94
CA LEU A 98 7.53 0.18 1.43
C LEU A 98 7.23 1.67 1.30
N SER A 99 7.66 2.48 2.28
CA SER A 99 7.55 3.96 2.26
C SER A 99 8.13 4.62 1.01
N GLU A 100 9.16 4.01 0.41
CA GLU A 100 9.94 4.61 -0.67
C GLU A 100 9.42 4.22 -2.06
N ILE A 101 8.51 3.25 -2.16
CA ILE A 101 7.97 2.80 -3.44
C ILE A 101 6.94 3.82 -3.92
N THR A 102 7.30 4.55 -4.98
CA THR A 102 6.41 5.54 -5.59
C THR A 102 5.69 4.98 -6.82
N ALA A 103 4.61 5.64 -7.26
CA ALA A 103 3.92 5.30 -8.51
C ALA A 103 4.87 5.30 -9.72
N LYS A 104 5.90 6.16 -9.73
CA LYS A 104 6.90 6.21 -10.80
C LYS A 104 7.75 4.93 -10.85
N ASP A 105 8.11 4.37 -9.70
CA ASP A 105 8.85 3.11 -9.62
C ASP A 105 8.00 1.95 -10.15
N ILE A 106 6.70 1.95 -9.83
CA ILE A 106 5.74 0.96 -10.35
C ILE A 106 5.62 1.07 -11.87
N MET A 107 5.50 2.28 -12.42
CA MET A 107 5.44 2.49 -13.87
C MET A 107 6.71 2.02 -14.59
N ARG A 108 7.88 2.28 -14.00
CA ARG A 108 9.17 1.84 -14.55
C ARG A 108 9.25 0.31 -14.59
N TRP A 109 8.95 -0.34 -13.47
CA TRP A 109 8.91 -1.78 -13.36
C TRP A 109 7.90 -2.41 -14.35
N GLN A 110 6.74 -1.80 -14.55
CA GLN A 110 5.75 -2.26 -15.53
C GLN A 110 6.28 -2.21 -16.97
N ASN A 111 7.03 -1.16 -17.32
CA ASN A 111 7.66 -1.05 -18.63
C ASN A 111 8.76 -2.11 -18.80
N GLU A 112 9.60 -2.33 -17.80
CA GLU A 112 10.64 -3.37 -17.80
C GLU A 112 10.05 -4.78 -17.98
N ILE A 113 8.92 -5.08 -17.31
CA ILE A 113 8.22 -6.36 -17.50
C ILE A 113 7.64 -6.50 -18.92
N ARG A 114 7.19 -5.40 -19.53
CA ARG A 114 6.66 -5.42 -20.89
C ARG A 114 7.78 -5.74 -21.88
N GLU A 115 8.92 -5.06 -21.75
CA GLU A 115 10.11 -5.29 -22.58
C GLU A 115 10.66 -6.72 -22.43
N MET A 116 10.66 -7.28 -21.22
CA MET A 116 11.05 -8.69 -20.98
C MET A 116 10.11 -9.72 -21.63
N ARG A 117 8.88 -9.37 -21.97
CA ARG A 117 7.98 -10.25 -22.75
C ARG A 117 8.25 -10.12 -24.23
N ASP A 118 8.59 -8.91 -24.68
CA ASP A 118 8.82 -8.60 -26.09
C ASP A 118 10.10 -9.28 -26.62
N CYS A 119 11.13 -9.47 -25.78
CA CYS A 119 12.33 -10.20 -26.20
C CYS A 119 12.12 -11.72 -26.39
N HIS A 120 11.13 -12.31 -25.73
CA HIS A 120 10.69 -13.70 -25.99
C HIS A 120 9.68 -13.79 -27.13
N ALA A 121 9.13 -12.64 -27.55
CA ALA A 121 8.11 -12.48 -28.58
C ALA A 121 8.62 -11.68 -29.78
N ASN A 122 9.84 -11.97 -30.25
CA ASN A 122 10.31 -11.60 -31.61
C ASN A 122 9.47 -12.26 -32.75
N LEU A 123 8.20 -12.55 -32.50
CA LEU A 123 7.17 -13.01 -33.41
C LEU A 123 5.87 -12.18 -33.33
N CYS A 124 5.78 -11.13 -32.51
CA CYS A 124 4.54 -10.33 -32.41
C CYS A 124 4.78 -8.83 -32.71
N PRO A 125 4.10 -8.23 -33.70
CA PRO A 125 4.20 -6.80 -34.00
C PRO A 125 3.60 -5.97 -32.86
N LYS A 126 4.25 -4.84 -32.55
CA LYS A 126 3.78 -3.87 -31.54
C LYS A 126 2.38 -3.39 -31.92
N PRO A 127 1.37 -3.45 -31.02
CA PRO A 127 0.13 -2.73 -31.24
C PRO A 127 0.46 -1.24 -31.11
N THR A 128 0.36 -0.52 -32.23
CA THR A 128 0.45 0.94 -32.25
C THR A 128 -0.51 1.50 -31.22
N LEU A 129 0.01 2.37 -30.36
CA LEU A 129 -0.68 3.09 -29.30
C LEU A 129 -2.10 3.49 -29.73
N ARG A 130 -3.11 2.82 -29.16
CA ARG A 130 -4.44 3.42 -29.04
C ARG A 130 -4.55 4.00 -27.64
N PRO A 131 -4.79 5.32 -27.48
CA PRO A 131 -5.13 5.85 -26.17
C PRO A 131 -6.41 5.17 -25.69
N PHE A 132 -6.33 4.45 -24.58
CA PHE A 132 -7.49 3.90 -23.90
C PHE A 132 -8.30 5.07 -23.33
N THR A 133 -9.21 5.63 -24.14
CA THR A 133 -10.33 6.39 -23.59
C THR A 133 -11.21 5.39 -22.86
N ILE A 134 -11.32 5.53 -21.55
CA ILE A 134 -12.25 4.75 -20.73
C ILE A 134 -13.67 5.17 -21.15
N SER A 135 -14.25 4.43 -22.11
CA SER A 135 -15.71 4.36 -22.23
C SER A 135 -16.19 3.42 -21.14
N SER A 136 -17.13 3.91 -20.33
CA SER A 136 -17.66 3.36 -19.09
C SER A 136 -18.50 2.08 -19.25
N ALA A 137 -18.03 1.11 -20.03
CA ALA A 137 -18.87 0.01 -20.52
C ALA A 137 -18.42 -1.45 -20.25
N PRO A 138 -17.56 -1.82 -19.28
CA PRO A 138 -17.40 -3.24 -18.93
C PRO A 138 -18.10 -3.65 -17.63
N PHE A 139 -18.88 -2.78 -16.97
CA PHE A 139 -19.66 -3.18 -15.79
C PHE A 139 -20.92 -4.00 -16.13
N SER A 140 -21.29 -4.10 -17.42
CA SER A 140 -22.54 -4.74 -17.87
C SER A 140 -22.46 -6.24 -18.14
N ILE A 141 -21.29 -6.89 -18.00
CA ILE A 141 -21.15 -8.34 -18.29
C ILE A 141 -21.23 -9.20 -17.01
N MET A 142 -21.23 -8.60 -15.81
CA MET A 142 -21.35 -9.32 -14.54
C MET A 142 -22.79 -9.56 -14.05
N LEU A 143 -23.83 -9.29 -14.85
CA LEU A 143 -25.24 -9.31 -14.42
C LEU A 143 -26.18 -10.19 -15.26
N HIS A 144 -25.66 -11.22 -15.95
CA HIS A 144 -26.49 -12.23 -16.65
C HIS A 144 -26.38 -13.65 -16.06
N GLY A 145 -25.91 -13.80 -14.83
CA GLY A 145 -25.76 -15.11 -14.16
C GLY A 145 -26.72 -15.38 -13.00
N PHE A 146 -27.71 -14.52 -12.75
CA PHE A 146 -28.61 -14.63 -11.59
C PHE A 146 -30.08 -14.52 -12.01
N THR A 147 -30.53 -15.43 -12.86
CA THR A 147 -31.97 -15.78 -12.99
C THR A 147 -32.10 -17.22 -13.50
N ALA A 148 -32.41 -18.12 -12.57
CA ALA A 148 -33.23 -19.34 -12.65
C ALA A 148 -32.67 -20.37 -11.66
#